data_AF-A0A8S1N9R0-F1
#
_entry.id   AF-A0A8S1N9R0-F1
#
_cell.length_a   1.000
_cell.length_b   1.000
_cell.length_c   1.000
_cell.angle_alpha   90.00
_cell.angle_beta   90.00
_cell.angle_gamma   90.00
#
_symmetry.space_group_name_H-M   'P 1'
#
loop_
_entity.id
_entity.type
_entity.pdbx_description
1 polymer ?
#
loop_
_entity_poly.entity_id
_entity_poly.type
_entity_poly.pdbx_seq_one_letter_code
_entity_poly.pdbx_strand_id
1 'polypeptide(L)'
;MMLLLILISLEKKNIYQKHKLLELHNLLLLFLKVNIFQEKGNQEKQIQHLNINYQDFMIQKHQMIGYISIKIYQILVHLIPSELPEGIEPEAYQKQIENADPFENRLKPISNDKNAWKIRIVGDTTDYNPLSKDTNNKVNNGVIIIKSLVWPGLVTVYSNKVLSQLYYGYGYKATNNHFYPKQPQQVQSEQPDLPEQPEPNFPAEVPQQPQD
;
A
#
# COMPACT_ATOMS: atom_id res chain seq x y z
N MET A 1 28.56 7.88 -12.15
CA MET A 1 29.57 8.97 -12.31
C MET A 1 28.95 10.36 -12.19
N MET A 2 27.77 10.61 -12.77
CA MET A 2 27.11 11.93 -12.78
C MET A 2 26.68 12.47 -11.39
N LEU A 3 26.31 11.60 -10.45
CA LEU A 3 25.98 11.98 -9.06
C LEU A 3 27.18 12.45 -8.22
N LEU A 4 28.39 11.98 -8.55
CA LEU A 4 29.62 12.37 -7.83
C LEU A 4 29.99 13.84 -8.12
N LEU A 5 29.72 14.30 -9.35
CA LEU A 5 29.97 15.67 -9.79
C LEU A 5 29.01 16.68 -9.13
N ILE A 6 27.77 16.27 -8.85
CA ILE A 6 26.78 17.11 -8.16
C ILE A 6 27.18 17.34 -6.68
N LEU A 7 27.75 16.32 -6.03
CA LEU A 7 28.21 16.42 -4.63
C LEU A 7 29.41 17.37 -4.47
N ILE A 8 30.39 17.33 -5.38
CA ILE A 8 31.54 18.25 -5.38
C ILE A 8 31.08 19.70 -5.64
N SER A 9 30.03 19.89 -6.46
CA SER A 9 29.49 21.22 -6.75
C SER A 9 28.71 21.83 -5.58
N LEU A 10 28.16 21.03 -4.67
CA LEU A 10 27.37 21.50 -3.52
C LEU A 10 28.23 21.87 -2.30
N GLU A 11 29.47 21.36 -2.24
CA GLU A 11 30.38 21.56 -1.10
C GLU A 11 30.83 23.03 -0.93
N LYS A 12 30.64 23.87 -1.96
CA LYS A 12 31.05 25.29 -1.95
C LYS A 12 30.01 26.26 -1.37
N LYS A 13 28.82 25.82 -0.95
CA LYS A 13 27.78 26.73 -0.42
C LYS A 13 27.29 26.33 0.98
N ASN A 14 27.66 27.17 1.94
CA ASN A 14 26.98 27.44 3.21
C ASN A 14 27.06 26.36 4.31
N ILE A 15 27.55 26.77 5.49
CA ILE A 15 27.89 25.92 6.65
C ILE A 15 26.66 25.20 7.23
N TYR A 16 25.46 25.77 7.07
CA TYR A 16 24.21 25.18 7.53
C TYR A 16 23.72 23.95 6.73
N GLN A 17 24.30 23.67 5.55
CA GLN A 17 23.96 22.48 4.77
C GLN A 17 24.84 21.25 5.10
N LYS A 18 25.91 21.41 5.89
CA LYS A 18 26.85 20.32 6.18
C LYS A 18 26.23 19.12 6.89
N HIS A 19 25.30 19.34 7.83
CA HIS A 19 24.65 18.24 8.55
C HIS A 19 23.72 17.43 7.64
N LYS A 20 22.96 18.12 6.78
CA LYS A 20 22.08 17.49 5.79
C LYS A 20 22.88 16.78 4.68
N LEU A 21 24.04 17.32 4.33
CA LEU A 21 24.99 16.72 3.40
C LEU A 21 25.62 15.45 3.99
N LEU A 22 25.93 15.44 5.29
CA LEU A 22 26.47 14.27 5.99
C LEU A 22 25.43 13.14 6.08
N GLU A 23 24.17 13.47 6.35
CA GLU A 23 23.08 12.49 6.31
C GLU A 23 22.87 11.91 4.91
N LEU A 24 22.87 12.75 3.87
CA LEU A 24 22.79 12.30 2.48
C LEU A 24 24.00 11.45 2.08
N HIS A 25 25.19 11.81 2.54
CA HIS A 25 26.42 11.05 2.29
C HIS A 25 26.35 9.67 2.94
N ASN A 26 25.91 9.59 4.20
CA ASN A 26 25.72 8.32 4.90
C ASN A 26 24.65 7.44 4.24
N LEU A 27 23.55 8.04 3.78
CA LEU A 27 22.50 7.35 3.05
C LEU A 27 23.01 6.78 1.70
N LEU A 28 23.81 7.57 0.97
CA LEU A 28 24.43 7.16 -0.29
C LEU A 28 25.45 6.03 -0.08
N LEU A 29 26.24 6.11 1.00
CA LEU A 29 27.21 5.08 1.35
C LEU A 29 26.53 3.77 1.74
N LEU A 30 25.39 3.84 2.43
CA LEU A 30 24.53 2.69 2.71
C LEU A 30 24.00 2.09 1.39
N PHE A 31 23.56 2.93 0.46
CA PHE A 31 23.03 2.51 -0.84
C PHE A 31 24.10 1.82 -1.71
N LEU A 32 25.32 2.35 -1.72
CA LEU A 32 26.46 1.76 -2.42
C LEU A 32 26.89 0.43 -1.79
N LYS A 33 26.91 0.32 -0.46
CA LYS A 33 27.19 -0.94 0.25
C LYS A 33 26.15 -2.02 -0.05
N VAL A 34 24.88 -1.64 -0.16
CA VAL A 34 23.79 -2.57 -0.51
C VAL A 34 23.89 -3.04 -1.97
N ASN A 35 24.30 -2.17 -2.90
CA ASN A 35 24.47 -2.54 -4.32
C ASN A 35 25.72 -3.38 -4.60
N ILE A 36 26.84 -3.11 -3.93
CA ILE A 36 28.06 -3.94 -4.06
C ILE A 36 27.82 -5.37 -3.53
N PHE A 37 26.88 -5.54 -2.59
CA PHE A 37 26.51 -6.86 -2.06
C PHE A 37 25.58 -7.66 -3.00
N GLN A 38 24.91 -7.02 -3.97
CA GLN A 38 24.11 -7.73 -4.99
C GLN A 38 25.00 -8.46 -6.01
N GLU A 39 26.23 -8.00 -6.26
CA GLU A 39 27.14 -8.62 -7.22
C GLU A 39 27.88 -9.86 -6.68
N LYS A 40 27.86 -10.10 -5.36
CA LYS A 40 28.51 -11.27 -4.72
C LYS A 40 27.52 -12.35 -4.27
N GLY A 41 26.48 -12.58 -5.07
CA GLY A 41 25.54 -13.67 -4.86
C GLY A 41 26.13 -15.02 -5.25
N ASN A 42 26.79 -15.72 -4.32
CA ASN A 42 26.88 -17.18 -4.38
C ASN A 42 27.28 -17.80 -3.04
N GLN A 43 26.41 -17.74 -2.01
CA GLN A 43 26.38 -18.70 -0.89
C GLN A 43 24.97 -18.78 -0.28
N GLU A 44 24.01 -19.27 -1.07
CA GLU A 44 22.71 -19.69 -0.54
C GLU A 44 22.81 -21.18 -0.16
N LYS A 45 23.08 -21.52 1.10
CA LYS A 45 22.80 -22.89 1.60
C LYS A 45 22.71 -23.13 3.12
N GLN A 46 22.73 -22.13 4.00
CA GLN A 46 22.70 -22.39 5.46
C GLN A 46 21.68 -21.60 6.30
N ILE A 47 20.65 -21.00 5.70
CA ILE A 47 19.65 -20.22 6.47
C ILE A 47 18.26 -20.84 6.30
N GLN A 48 18.06 -22.07 6.80
CA GLN A 48 16.72 -22.65 6.92
C GLN A 48 16.37 -23.06 8.36
N HIS A 49 17.35 -23.35 9.23
CA HIS A 49 17.07 -23.87 10.57
C HIS A 49 17.03 -22.82 11.71
N LEU A 50 17.57 -21.61 11.51
CA LEU A 50 17.47 -20.49 12.49
C LEU A 50 16.23 -19.60 12.28
N ASN A 51 15.37 -19.96 11.33
CA ASN A 51 14.36 -19.08 10.75
C ASN A 51 13.04 -18.99 11.55
N ILE A 52 12.87 -19.79 12.60
CA ILE A 52 11.56 -19.92 13.27
C ILE A 52 11.46 -18.99 14.50
N ASN A 53 12.53 -18.76 15.25
CA ASN A 53 12.42 -18.09 16.56
C ASN A 53 12.49 -16.54 16.49
N TYR A 54 13.22 -15.97 15.52
CA TYR A 54 13.32 -14.51 15.36
C TYR A 54 12.16 -13.90 14.55
N GLN A 55 11.56 -14.68 13.65
CA GLN A 55 10.32 -14.29 12.97
C GLN A 55 9.24 -14.05 14.03
N ASP A 56 9.02 -14.99 14.95
CA ASP A 56 7.98 -14.87 15.99
C ASP A 56 8.21 -13.69 16.96
N PHE A 57 9.46 -13.44 17.36
CA PHE A 57 9.80 -12.30 18.23
C PHE A 57 9.62 -10.95 17.53
N MET A 58 9.94 -10.87 16.24
CA MET A 58 9.72 -9.66 15.44
C MET A 58 8.26 -9.50 15.02
N ILE A 59 7.51 -10.59 14.79
CA ILE A 59 6.07 -10.60 14.48
C ILE A 59 5.25 -10.04 15.65
N GLN A 60 5.63 -10.33 16.91
CA GLN A 60 4.95 -9.78 18.08
C GLN A 60 5.26 -8.30 18.34
N LYS A 61 6.47 -7.81 18.02
CA LYS A 61 6.82 -6.38 18.15
C LYS A 61 6.51 -5.54 16.90
N HIS A 62 6.33 -6.17 15.74
CA HIS A 62 5.79 -5.56 14.50
C HIS A 62 4.25 -5.52 14.51
N GLN A 63 3.62 -5.41 15.67
CA GLN A 63 2.28 -4.79 15.71
C GLN A 63 2.45 -3.34 15.20
N MET A 64 2.27 -3.18 13.90
CA MET A 64 2.90 -2.14 13.10
C MET A 64 2.39 -0.73 13.44
N ILE A 65 3.29 0.11 13.93
CA ILE A 65 3.14 1.57 14.00
C ILE A 65 3.36 2.24 12.62
N GLY A 66 3.60 1.46 11.56
CA GLY A 66 3.69 1.94 10.18
C GLY A 66 2.51 1.46 9.34
N TYR A 67 1.34 2.04 9.55
CA TYR A 67 0.23 1.98 8.60
C TYR A 67 0.68 2.65 7.30
N ILE A 68 1.19 1.87 6.35
CA ILE A 68 1.24 2.28 4.95
C ILE A 68 -0.17 2.09 4.41
N SER A 69 -1.02 3.09 4.69
CA SER A 69 -2.27 3.31 3.97
C SER A 69 -1.95 3.67 2.53
N ILE A 70 -1.67 2.65 1.71
CA ILE A 70 -1.91 2.68 0.26
C ILE A 70 -3.08 1.71 0.00
N LYS A 71 -4.12 1.81 0.82
CA LYS A 71 -5.49 1.83 0.31
C LYS A 71 -5.91 3.29 0.37
N ILE A 72 -5.87 3.90 -0.80
CA ILE A 72 -6.50 5.18 -1.13
C ILE A 72 -7.83 5.27 -0.38
N TYR A 73 -7.96 6.24 0.54
CA TYR A 73 -9.21 6.94 0.86
C TYR A 73 -10.52 6.11 0.91
N GLN A 74 -10.52 4.92 1.49
CA GLN A 74 -11.75 4.21 1.88
C GLN A 74 -11.63 3.78 3.34
N ILE A 75 -11.88 4.80 4.17
CA ILE A 75 -12.56 4.85 5.46
C ILE A 75 -12.32 3.68 6.44
N LEU A 76 -11.93 4.05 7.67
CA LEU A 76 -11.93 3.18 8.87
C LEU A 76 -13.32 2.64 9.25
N VAL A 77 -14.37 2.98 8.49
CA VAL A 77 -15.79 2.70 8.73
C VAL A 77 -16.49 2.65 7.37
N HIS A 78 -17.31 1.65 7.08
CA HIS A 78 -18.12 1.68 5.85
C HIS A 78 -19.03 2.91 5.83
N LEU A 79 -18.93 3.76 4.80
CA LEU A 79 -19.82 4.92 4.64
C LEU A 79 -21.21 4.40 4.25
N ILE A 80 -22.22 4.71 5.08
CA ILE A 80 -23.62 4.42 4.77
C ILE A 80 -24.11 5.47 3.77
N PRO A 81 -24.61 5.08 2.58
CA PRO A 81 -25.21 6.00 1.63
C PRO A 81 -26.40 6.74 2.25
N SER A 82 -26.56 8.02 1.92
CA SER A 82 -27.65 8.86 2.43
C SER A 82 -29.02 8.46 1.87
N GLU A 83 -29.04 7.83 0.69
CA GLU A 83 -30.24 7.31 0.04
C GLU A 83 -30.22 5.79 0.14
N LEU A 84 -31.07 5.25 0.99
CA LEU A 84 -31.27 3.81 1.13
C LEU A 84 -32.34 3.34 0.13
N PRO A 85 -32.25 2.11 -0.39
CA PRO A 85 -33.33 1.52 -1.16
C PRO A 85 -34.64 1.55 -0.35
N GLU A 86 -35.74 1.88 -1.01
CA GLU A 86 -37.05 2.03 -0.37
C GLU A 86 -37.42 0.79 0.47
N GLY A 87 -37.70 1.00 1.76
CA GLY A 87 -38.13 -0.04 2.69
C GLY A 87 -37.03 -0.80 3.43
N ILE A 88 -35.75 -0.44 3.27
CA ILE A 88 -34.65 -1.06 4.02
C ILE A 88 -34.23 -0.18 5.20
N GLU A 89 -34.33 -0.73 6.41
CA GLU A 89 -33.80 -0.09 7.62
C GLU A 89 -32.26 0.10 7.52
N PRO A 90 -31.71 1.25 7.96
CA PRO A 90 -30.28 1.58 7.83
C PRO A 90 -29.35 0.53 8.44
N GLU A 91 -29.75 -0.07 9.56
CA GLU A 91 -28.95 -1.11 10.24
C GLU A 91 -28.84 -2.41 9.45
N ALA A 92 -29.91 -2.78 8.71
CA ALA A 92 -29.90 -3.97 7.88
C ALA A 92 -28.96 -3.80 6.69
N TYR A 93 -28.97 -2.61 6.09
CA TYR A 93 -28.07 -2.26 4.99
C TYR A 93 -26.60 -2.21 5.45
N GLN A 94 -26.34 -1.65 6.63
CA GLN A 94 -25.00 -1.65 7.21
C GLN A 94 -24.46 -3.07 7.41
N LYS A 95 -25.26 -3.99 7.96
CA LYS A 95 -24.86 -5.40 8.11
C LYS A 95 -24.58 -6.08 6.77
N GLN A 96 -25.30 -5.72 5.72
CA GLN A 96 -25.02 -6.23 4.37
C GLN A 96 -23.66 -5.75 3.86
N ILE A 97 -23.32 -4.48 4.07
CA ILE A 97 -22.01 -3.94 3.70
C ILE A 97 -20.89 -4.61 4.51
N GLU A 98 -21.07 -4.75 5.83
CA GLU A 98 -20.09 -5.40 6.71
C GLU A 98 -19.89 -6.89 6.38
N ASN A 99 -20.95 -7.58 5.96
CA ASN A 99 -20.85 -8.97 5.49
C ASN A 99 -20.14 -9.07 4.13
N ALA A 100 -20.30 -8.06 3.26
CA ALA A 100 -19.66 -8.04 1.95
C ALA A 100 -18.15 -7.72 2.04
N ASP A 101 -17.74 -6.85 2.98
CA ASP A 101 -16.34 -6.52 3.26
C ASP A 101 -16.08 -6.52 4.78
N PRO A 102 -15.79 -7.69 5.37
CA PRO A 102 -15.60 -7.82 6.81
C PRO A 102 -14.35 -7.08 7.27
N PHE A 103 -14.45 -6.40 8.40
CA PHE A 103 -13.32 -5.67 8.99
C PHE A 103 -12.18 -6.62 9.35
N GLU A 104 -11.05 -6.46 8.68
CA GLU A 104 -9.81 -7.12 9.10
C GLU A 104 -9.23 -6.44 10.34
N ASN A 105 -8.61 -7.23 11.23
CA ASN A 105 -7.93 -6.68 12.40
C ASN A 105 -6.83 -5.71 11.98
N ARG A 106 -6.85 -4.51 12.58
CA ARG A 106 -5.89 -3.43 12.37
C ARG A 106 -4.43 -3.89 12.47
N LEU A 107 -4.14 -4.80 13.39
CA LEU A 107 -2.79 -5.30 13.66
C LEU A 107 -2.63 -6.73 13.15
N LYS A 108 -2.62 -6.88 11.83
CA LYS A 108 -2.34 -8.15 11.17
C LYS A 108 -0.82 -8.39 11.09
N PRO A 109 -0.32 -9.57 11.50
CA PRO A 109 1.10 -9.90 11.35
C PRO A 109 1.45 -10.09 9.88
N ILE A 110 2.68 -9.74 9.51
CA ILE A 110 3.21 -9.87 8.15
C ILE A 110 3.13 -11.31 7.62
N SER A 111 3.19 -12.30 8.50
CA SER A 111 3.08 -13.72 8.16
C SER A 111 1.72 -14.13 7.60
N ASN A 112 0.68 -13.37 7.90
CA ASN A 112 -0.65 -13.64 7.35
C ASN A 112 -0.78 -13.16 5.89
N ASP A 113 0.21 -12.42 5.37
CA ASP A 113 0.25 -11.93 4.00
C ASP A 113 1.19 -12.78 3.15
N LYS A 114 0.65 -13.85 2.56
CA LYS A 114 1.43 -14.86 1.81
C LYS A 114 2.05 -14.22 0.56
N ASN A 115 3.36 -14.40 0.38
CA ASN A 115 4.12 -13.96 -0.81
C ASN A 115 4.14 -12.45 -1.07
N ALA A 116 3.74 -11.60 -0.13
CA ALA A 116 3.77 -10.15 -0.29
C ALA A 116 5.08 -9.51 0.19
N TRP A 117 5.89 -10.23 0.97
CA TRP A 117 7.05 -9.69 1.67
C TRP A 117 8.28 -10.58 1.51
N LYS A 118 9.45 -9.95 1.39
CA LYS A 118 10.75 -10.62 1.37
C LYS A 118 11.63 -10.06 2.48
N ILE A 119 12.03 -10.92 3.42
CA ILE A 119 12.85 -10.55 4.57
C ILE A 119 14.29 -10.98 4.31
N ARG A 120 15.25 -10.10 4.60
CA ARG A 120 16.68 -10.38 4.57
C ARG A 120 17.35 -9.79 5.80
N ILE A 121 18.27 -10.53 6.39
CA ILE A 121 19.13 -10.05 7.47
C ILE A 121 20.50 -9.78 6.87
N VAL A 122 21.05 -8.60 7.14
CA VAL A 122 22.34 -8.14 6.61
C VAL A 122 23.20 -7.64 7.78
N GLY A 123 24.50 -7.80 7.66
CA GLY A 123 25.46 -7.39 8.70
C GLY A 123 25.74 -8.53 9.67
N ASP A 124 26.16 -8.14 10.87
CA ASP A 124 26.61 -9.06 11.90
C ASP A 124 25.45 -9.46 12.80
N THR A 125 25.08 -10.74 12.75
CA THR A 125 23.98 -11.30 13.54
C THR A 125 24.39 -11.71 14.95
N THR A 126 25.66 -11.52 15.31
CA THR A 126 26.18 -11.92 16.62
C THR A 126 25.64 -11.01 17.71
N ASP A 127 25.18 -11.61 18.81
CA ASP A 127 24.81 -10.88 20.01
C ASP A 127 26.06 -10.58 20.86
N TYR A 128 26.31 -9.30 21.10
CA TYR A 128 27.42 -8.83 21.92
C TYR A 128 26.95 -8.46 23.32
N ASN A 129 27.74 -8.82 24.33
CA ASN A 129 27.56 -8.28 25.67
C ASN A 129 28.20 -6.89 25.71
N PRO A 130 27.46 -5.84 26.12
CA PRO A 130 28.02 -4.50 26.24
C PRO A 130 29.10 -4.50 27.32
N LEU A 131 30.10 -3.62 27.19
CA LEU A 131 31.12 -3.43 28.23
C LEU A 131 30.56 -2.81 29.52
N SER A 132 29.29 -2.35 29.53
CA SER A 132 28.65 -1.83 30.75
C SER A 132 28.25 -2.97 31.70
N LYS A 133 28.17 -2.67 33.00
CA LYS A 133 27.78 -3.62 34.07
C LYS A 133 26.34 -4.17 33.96
N ASP A 134 25.60 -3.74 32.94
CA ASP A 134 24.22 -4.18 32.70
C ASP A 134 24.24 -5.47 31.87
N THR A 135 24.45 -6.60 32.53
CA THR A 135 24.55 -7.94 31.92
C THR A 135 23.32 -8.36 31.11
N ASN A 136 22.19 -7.63 31.22
CA ASN A 136 20.92 -7.98 30.59
C ASN A 136 20.71 -7.37 29.19
N ASN A 137 21.55 -6.43 28.73
CA ASN A 137 21.32 -5.73 27.46
C ASN A 137 22.26 -6.20 26.35
N LYS A 138 21.97 -7.34 25.70
CA LYS A 138 22.70 -7.76 24.50
C LYS A 138 22.51 -6.74 23.36
N VAL A 139 23.61 -6.39 22.69
CA VAL A 139 23.62 -5.49 21.53
C VAL A 139 23.87 -6.32 20.27
N ASN A 140 23.02 -6.15 19.26
CA ASN A 140 23.15 -6.82 17.97
C ASN A 140 23.27 -5.74 16.89
N ASN A 141 24.33 -5.82 16.07
CA ASN A 141 24.60 -4.84 15.01
C ASN A 141 23.97 -5.25 13.66
N GLY A 142 23.17 -6.31 13.65
CA GLY A 142 22.45 -6.81 12.51
C GLY A 142 21.36 -5.84 12.06
N VAL A 143 21.16 -5.79 10.74
CA VAL A 143 20.15 -4.97 10.10
C VAL A 143 19.13 -5.87 9.44
N ILE A 144 17.87 -5.71 9.80
CA ILE A 144 16.76 -6.44 9.20
C ILE A 144 16.16 -5.58 8.10
N ILE A 145 16.07 -6.13 6.90
CA ILE A 145 15.51 -5.47 5.72
C ILE A 145 14.29 -6.26 5.28
N ILE A 146 13.15 -5.59 5.26
CA ILE A 146 11.87 -6.12 4.80
C ILE A 146 11.52 -5.38 3.51
N LYS A 147 11.32 -6.11 2.41
CA LYS A 147 10.94 -5.54 1.11
C LYS A 147 9.53 -5.98 0.74
N SER A 148 8.71 -5.06 0.24
CA SER A 148 7.43 -5.42 -0.36
C SER A 148 7.62 -5.98 -1.77
N LEU A 149 6.97 -7.10 -2.05
CA LEU A 149 6.86 -7.68 -3.38
C LEU A 149 5.67 -7.09 -4.14
N VAL A 150 4.62 -6.64 -3.42
CA VAL A 150 3.42 -6.01 -4.01
C VAL A 150 3.70 -4.58 -4.46
N TRP A 151 4.52 -3.84 -3.72
CA TRP A 151 4.95 -2.48 -4.05
C TRP A 151 6.46 -2.45 -4.21
N PRO A 152 6.99 -2.79 -5.40
CA PRO A 152 8.43 -2.76 -5.66
C PRO A 152 8.99 -1.37 -5.34
N GLY A 153 10.04 -1.35 -4.52
CA GLY A 153 10.62 -0.10 -4.04
C GLY A 153 10.25 0.26 -2.60
N LEU A 154 9.24 -0.38 -2.01
CA LEU A 154 8.95 -0.23 -0.58
C LEU A 154 9.91 -1.09 0.24
N VAL A 155 10.71 -0.44 1.08
CA VAL A 155 11.69 -1.07 1.96
C VAL A 155 11.53 -0.55 3.38
N THR A 156 11.41 -1.48 4.33
CA THR A 156 11.45 -1.22 5.76
C THR A 156 12.76 -1.76 6.30
N VAL A 157 13.49 -0.93 7.04
CA VAL A 157 14.75 -1.28 7.68
C VAL A 157 14.56 -1.16 9.19
N TYR A 158 15.02 -2.18 9.90
CA TYR A 158 15.06 -2.20 11.36
C TYR A 158 16.49 -2.47 11.83
N SER A 159 17.02 -1.58 12.67
CA SER A 159 18.34 -1.70 13.27
C SER A 159 18.37 -0.96 14.61
N ASN A 160 19.00 -1.55 15.63
CA ASN A 160 19.20 -0.91 16.94
C ASN A 160 17.92 -0.27 17.53
N LYS A 161 16.79 -0.97 17.46
CA LYS A 161 15.47 -0.50 17.91
C LYS A 161 14.89 0.70 17.14
N VAL A 162 15.55 1.14 16.06
CA VAL A 162 15.04 2.16 15.14
C VAL A 162 14.44 1.47 13.93
N LEU A 163 13.21 1.84 13.61
CA LEU A 163 12.50 1.42 12.40
C LEU A 163 12.46 2.59 11.43
N SER A 164 12.79 2.35 10.17
CA SER A 164 12.74 3.36 9.10
C SER A 164 12.12 2.74 7.86
N GLN A 165 11.29 3.51 7.17
CA GLN A 165 10.60 3.07 5.96
C GLN A 165 10.90 4.05 4.83
N LEU A 166 11.18 3.51 3.64
CA LEU A 166 11.45 4.29 2.45
C LEU A 166 10.73 3.63 1.28
N TYR A 167 10.03 4.43 0.49
CA TYR A 167 9.52 4.03 -0.81
C TYR A 167 10.31 4.72 -1.91
N TYR A 168 10.88 3.94 -2.82
CA TYR A 168 11.55 4.46 -4.02
C TYR A 168 11.14 3.62 -5.24
N GLY A 169 10.26 4.16 -6.08
CA GLY A 169 9.75 3.48 -7.26
C GLY A 169 8.74 4.32 -8.04
N TYR A 170 8.18 3.73 -9.09
CA TYR A 170 7.27 4.40 -10.02
C TYR A 170 5.81 4.49 -9.55
N GLY A 171 5.48 3.94 -8.38
CA GLY A 171 4.09 3.90 -7.89
C GLY A 171 3.22 2.82 -8.54
N TYR A 172 3.81 1.86 -9.28
CA TYR A 172 3.07 0.73 -9.84
C TYR A 172 3.03 -0.45 -8.87
N LYS A 173 1.83 -1.02 -8.72
CA LYS A 173 1.64 -2.28 -7.99
C LYS A 173 2.18 -3.41 -8.84
N ALA A 174 3.04 -4.24 -8.27
CA ALA A 174 3.42 -5.50 -8.89
C ALA A 174 2.25 -6.47 -8.79
N THR A 175 1.61 -6.70 -9.92
CA THR A 175 0.58 -7.71 -10.08
C THR A 175 1.01 -8.69 -11.15
N ASN A 176 0.74 -9.97 -10.94
CA ASN A 176 0.90 -10.98 -12.00
C ASN A 176 -0.11 -10.76 -13.13
N ASN A 177 -1.18 -10.00 -12.85
CA ASN A 177 -2.21 -9.66 -13.82
C ASN A 177 -1.80 -8.41 -14.60
N HIS A 178 -2.10 -8.44 -15.90
CA HIS A 178 -1.94 -7.28 -16.78
C HIS A 178 -2.94 -6.19 -16.39
N PHE A 179 -2.50 -4.94 -16.49
CA PHE A 179 -3.38 -3.79 -16.34
C PHE A 179 -4.20 -3.65 -17.63
N TYR A 180 -5.50 -3.87 -17.53
CA TYR A 180 -6.44 -3.57 -18.62
C TYR A 180 -7.08 -2.21 -18.37
N PRO A 181 -7.14 -1.33 -19.39
CA PRO A 181 -7.98 -0.16 -19.34
C PRO A 181 -9.42 -0.56 -18.97
N LYS A 182 -10.10 0.28 -18.20
CA LYS A 182 -11.51 0.06 -17.92
C LYS A 182 -12.29 0.07 -19.23
N GLN A 183 -13.22 -0.87 -19.36
CA GLN A 183 -14.17 -0.85 -20.47
C GLN A 183 -14.99 0.46 -20.43
N PRO A 184 -15.38 0.99 -21.59
CA PRO A 184 -16.30 2.12 -21.64
C PRO A 184 -17.60 1.78 -20.90
N GLN A 185 -18.28 2.79 -20.39
CA GLN A 185 -19.56 2.60 -19.71
C GLN A 185 -20.57 1.97 -20.68
N GLN A 186 -21.36 1.03 -20.16
CA GLN A 186 -22.43 0.42 -20.94
C GLN A 186 -23.48 1.49 -21.26
N VAL A 187 -23.91 1.55 -22.53
CA VAL A 187 -25.01 2.41 -22.95
C VAL A 187 -26.27 1.96 -22.23
N GLN A 188 -27.00 2.91 -21.64
CA GLN A 188 -28.27 2.64 -20.97
C GLN A 188 -29.29 2.12 -21.99
N SER A 189 -30.12 1.17 -21.57
CA SER A 189 -31.26 0.74 -22.39
C SER A 189 -32.23 1.90 -22.57
N GLU A 190 -32.80 2.02 -23.76
CA GLU A 190 -33.89 2.95 -24.02
C GLU A 190 -35.07 2.63 -23.10
N GLN A 191 -35.79 3.68 -22.67
CA GLN A 191 -37.03 3.48 -21.93
C GLN A 191 -38.05 2.80 -22.85
N PRO A 192 -38.90 1.89 -22.34
CA PRO A 192 -39.95 1.32 -23.14
C PRO A 192 -40.87 2.43 -23.65
N ASP A 193 -41.30 2.32 -24.92
CA ASP A 193 -42.22 3.28 -25.51
C ASP A 193 -43.51 3.39 -24.71
N LEU A 194 -44.03 4.62 -24.60
CA LEU A 194 -45.36 4.85 -24.04
C LEU A 194 -46.41 4.20 -24.95
N PRO A 195 -47.51 3.66 -24.39
CA PRO A 195 -48.60 3.13 -25.21
C PRO A 195 -49.14 4.22 -26.13
N GLU A 196 -49.43 3.85 -27.40
CA GLU A 196 -50.05 4.75 -28.36
C GLU A 196 -51.34 5.33 -27.76
N GLN A 197 -51.44 6.66 -27.69
CA GLN A 197 -52.70 7.30 -27.37
C GLN A 197 -53.62 7.17 -28.59
N PRO A 198 -54.91 6.81 -28.40
CA PRO A 198 -55.84 6.77 -29.51
C PRO A 198 -55.90 8.13 -30.19
N GLU A 199 -55.93 8.13 -31.53
CA GLU A 199 -56.09 9.37 -32.29
C GLU A 199 -57.33 10.12 -31.77
N PRO A 200 -57.24 11.46 -31.59
CA PRO A 200 -58.40 12.26 -31.23
C PRO A 200 -59.48 12.09 -32.31
N ASN A 201 -60.52 11.30 -32.02
CA ASN A 201 -61.67 11.20 -32.89
C ASN A 201 -62.51 12.46 -32.71
N PHE A 202 -62.17 13.52 -33.45
CA PHE A 202 -63.03 14.69 -33.54
C PHE A 202 -64.37 14.25 -34.14
N PRO A 203 -65.52 14.64 -33.55
CA PRO A 203 -66.80 14.36 -34.17
C PRO A 203 -66.80 14.97 -35.57
N ALA A 204 -67.27 14.20 -36.55
CA ALA A 204 -67.47 14.72 -37.90
C ALA A 204 -68.28 16.02 -37.80
N GLU A 205 -67.78 17.10 -38.42
CA GLU A 205 -68.55 18.33 -38.56
C GLU A 205 -69.87 17.96 -39.25
N VAL A 206 -70.96 18.00 -38.49
CA VAL A 206 -72.30 17.83 -39.05
C VAL A 206 -72.47 19.01 -40.01
N PRO A 207 -72.69 18.77 -41.32
CA PRO A 207 -72.95 19.86 -42.25
C PRO A 207 -74.11 20.68 -41.71
N GLN A 208 -73.87 21.96 -41.41
CA GLN A 208 -74.95 22.87 -41.03
C GLN A 208 -75.91 22.91 -42.21
N GLN A 209 -77.13 22.40 -42.02
CA GLN A 209 -78.16 22.50 -43.05
C GLN A 209 -78.40 23.98 -43.34
N PRO A 210 -78.55 24.38 -44.62
CA PRO A 210 -78.88 25.74 -44.98
C PRO A 210 -80.13 26.17 -44.20
N GLN A 211 -80.01 27.24 -43.43
CA GLN A 211 -81.18 27.87 -42.81
C GLN A 211 -81.93 28.60 -43.92
N ASP A 212 -83.07 28.04 -44.33
CA ASP A 212 -84.06 28.69 -45.21
C ASP A 212 -84.79 29.85 -44.47
#